data_AF-A0A970NB44-F1
#
_entry.id   AF-A0A970NB44-F1
#
_cell.length_a   1.000
_cell.length_b   1.000
_cell.length_c   1.000
_cell.angle_alpha   90.00
_cell.angle_beta   90.00
_cell.angle_gamma   90.00
#
_symmetry.space_group_name_H-M   'P 1'
#
loop_
_entity.id
_entity.type
_entity.pdbx_description
1 polymer ?
#
loop_
_entity_poly.entity_id
_entity_poly.type
_entity_poly.pdbx_seq_one_letter_code
_entity_poly.pdbx_strand_id
1 'polypeptide(L)'
;MNMRLVVRHLTKGLIFRSSLRLVPSLAGTIMPFFWQLINLYGTLPAVIIILGVSQLLIVSMAALLYPVLFFQLRFIQVYGLAALFMAAAVMTWLFMNRSVHQQADFQLVKLQFSTRTALLSLGLLLCHRLTPLPVSPSTTFWDVHLKPSLAGNLRTISRRELGAAVRHDYQQAQASLPNAILFGCSPGSFKHILRAAGLQESQFHIMDTIIPIRHAEIFGLKRPFYFYIISLSPPVSGLEGQSRVPES
;
A
#
# COMPACT_ATOMS: atom_id res chain seq x y z
N MET A 1 -36.85 4.72 19.56
CA MET A 1 -35.57 5.08 18.89
C MET A 1 -35.63 4.60 17.46
N ASN A 2 -35.55 5.51 16.48
CA ASN A 2 -36.01 5.25 15.12
C ASN A 2 -35.05 4.30 14.37
N MET A 3 -35.53 3.17 13.86
CA MET A 3 -34.70 2.11 13.23
C MET A 3 -33.89 2.66 12.04
N ARG A 4 -34.40 3.66 11.32
CA ARG A 4 -33.68 4.39 10.27
C ARG A 4 -32.49 5.21 10.78
N LEU A 5 -32.52 5.67 12.03
CA LEU A 5 -31.48 6.46 12.68
C LEU A 5 -30.37 5.54 13.22
N VAL A 6 -30.74 4.37 13.76
CA VAL A 6 -29.81 3.29 14.12
C VAL A 6 -29.13 2.75 12.87
N VAL A 7 -29.88 2.44 11.80
CA VAL A 7 -29.32 2.04 10.50
C VAL A 7 -28.44 3.15 9.93
N ARG A 8 -28.86 4.43 9.96
CA ARG A 8 -28.01 5.55 9.52
C ARG A 8 -26.76 5.70 10.38
N HIS A 9 -26.76 5.44 11.67
CA HIS A 9 -25.53 5.50 12.48
C HIS A 9 -24.64 4.27 12.26
N LEU A 10 -25.23 3.09 12.06
CA LEU A 10 -24.51 1.88 11.68
C LEU A 10 -23.94 1.94 10.26
N THR A 11 -24.56 2.68 9.33
CA THR A 11 -24.16 2.76 7.90
C THR A 11 -23.58 4.11 7.46
N LYS A 12 -23.69 5.18 8.26
CA LYS A 12 -23.06 6.50 8.00
C LYS A 12 -21.99 6.83 9.04
N GLY A 13 -21.38 5.84 9.68
CA GLY A 13 -20.05 6.03 10.23
C GLY A 13 -19.08 6.39 9.11
N LEU A 14 -18.04 7.20 9.40
CA LEU A 14 -16.91 7.53 8.52
C LEU A 14 -16.32 6.33 7.74
N ILE A 15 -16.62 5.11 8.18
CA ILE A 15 -16.24 3.80 7.65
C ILE A 15 -16.92 3.45 6.31
N PHE A 16 -18.10 4.01 5.98
CA PHE A 16 -18.92 3.50 4.87
C PHE A 16 -18.75 4.15 3.50
N ARG A 17 -18.06 5.30 3.37
CA ARG A 17 -17.80 5.89 2.04
C ARG A 17 -16.88 5.00 1.18
N SER A 18 -16.20 4.03 1.80
CA SER A 18 -15.34 3.05 1.14
C SER A 18 -15.36 1.66 1.78
N SER A 19 -16.43 1.25 2.46
CA SER A 19 -16.52 -0.06 3.16
C SER A 19 -16.26 -1.26 2.24
N LEU A 20 -16.61 -1.15 0.95
CA LEU A 20 -16.28 -2.18 -0.05
C LEU A 20 -14.77 -2.42 -0.19
N ARG A 21 -13.93 -1.44 0.17
CA ARG A 21 -12.47 -1.57 0.20
C ARG A 21 -11.94 -2.34 1.41
N LEU A 22 -12.76 -2.62 2.42
CA LEU A 22 -12.36 -3.45 3.56
C LEU A 22 -12.02 -4.87 3.11
N VAL A 23 -12.78 -5.42 2.16
CA VAL A 23 -12.55 -6.76 1.62
C VAL A 23 -11.14 -6.88 0.98
N PRO A 24 -10.75 -6.03 0.01
CA PRO A 24 -9.40 -6.07 -0.55
C PRO A 24 -8.32 -5.54 0.39
N SER A 25 -8.66 -4.87 1.50
CA SER A 25 -7.66 -4.31 2.45
C SER A 25 -6.83 -5.37 3.15
N LEU A 26 -7.39 -6.58 3.33
CA LEU A 26 -6.66 -7.70 3.91
C LEU A 26 -5.48 -8.10 3.02
N ALA A 27 -5.76 -8.39 1.74
CA ALA A 27 -4.74 -8.68 0.75
C ALA A 27 -3.80 -7.48 0.53
N GLY A 28 -4.34 -6.27 0.49
CA GLY A 28 -3.56 -5.03 0.37
C GLY A 28 -2.64 -4.76 1.56
N THR A 29 -2.91 -5.37 2.72
CA THR A 29 -2.01 -5.30 3.88
C THR A 29 -0.95 -6.39 3.79
N ILE A 30 -1.34 -7.63 3.48
CA ILE A 30 -0.44 -8.80 3.48
C ILE A 30 0.59 -8.76 2.34
N MET A 31 0.19 -8.33 1.14
CA MET A 31 1.05 -8.40 -0.06
C MET A 31 2.31 -7.53 0.01
N PRO A 32 2.27 -6.26 0.46
CA PRO A 32 3.49 -5.47 0.65
C PRO A 32 4.48 -6.14 1.61
N PHE A 33 3.98 -6.73 2.72
CA PHE A 33 4.81 -7.47 3.65
C PHE A 33 5.46 -8.68 3.00
N PHE A 34 4.72 -9.46 2.21
CA PHE A 34 5.28 -10.60 1.49
C PHE A 34 6.48 -10.18 0.64
N TRP A 35 6.37 -9.08 -0.11
CA TRP A 35 7.48 -8.57 -0.89
C TRP A 35 8.68 -8.13 -0.05
N GLN A 36 8.45 -7.45 1.08
CA GLN A 36 9.55 -7.05 1.95
C GLN A 36 10.19 -8.24 2.69
N LEU A 37 9.41 -9.28 3.01
CA LEU A 37 9.95 -10.53 3.57
C LEU A 37 10.86 -11.23 2.55
N ILE A 38 10.52 -11.22 1.26
CA ILE A 38 11.40 -11.74 0.21
C ILE A 38 12.72 -10.95 0.19
N ASN A 39 12.65 -9.62 0.26
CA ASN A 39 13.86 -8.77 0.28
C ASN A 39 14.72 -8.98 1.53
N LEU A 40 14.11 -9.27 2.68
CA LEU A 40 14.80 -9.43 3.96
C LEU A 40 15.36 -10.84 4.20
N TYR A 41 14.57 -11.87 3.88
CA TYR A 41 14.83 -13.25 4.29
C TYR A 41 14.89 -14.23 3.12
N GLY A 42 14.62 -13.77 1.89
CA GLY A 42 14.54 -14.61 0.70
C GLY A 42 13.17 -15.27 0.52
N THR A 43 13.00 -15.92 -0.64
CA THR A 43 11.69 -16.43 -1.09
C THR A 43 11.15 -17.56 -0.21
N LEU A 44 11.98 -18.53 0.17
CA LEU A 44 11.52 -19.69 0.94
C LEU A 44 11.00 -19.29 2.33
N PRO A 45 11.75 -18.53 3.16
CA PRO A 45 11.23 -18.04 4.44
C PRO A 45 9.98 -17.19 4.28
N ALA A 46 9.92 -16.33 3.26
CA ALA A 46 8.74 -15.51 2.99
C ALA A 46 7.49 -16.36 2.69
N VAL A 47 7.63 -17.42 1.90
CA VAL A 47 6.53 -18.36 1.59
C VAL A 47 6.08 -19.11 2.85
N ILE A 48 7.01 -19.58 3.68
CA ILE A 48 6.64 -20.27 4.93
C ILE A 48 5.87 -19.34 5.86
N ILE A 49 6.35 -18.11 6.04
CA ILE A 49 5.69 -17.10 6.90
C ILE A 49 4.31 -16.76 6.34
N ILE A 50 4.16 -16.56 5.03
CA ILE A 50 2.86 -16.18 4.44
C ILE A 50 1.82 -17.29 4.56
N LEU A 51 2.24 -18.55 4.40
CA LEU A 51 1.37 -19.70 4.60
C LEU A 51 0.96 -19.82 6.07
N GLY A 52 1.90 -19.65 7.00
CA GLY A 52 1.63 -19.64 8.43
C GLY A 52 0.64 -18.54 8.84
N VAL A 53 0.89 -17.30 8.41
CA VAL A 53 -0.02 -16.16 8.68
C VAL A 53 -1.39 -16.40 8.05
N SER A 54 -1.45 -16.87 6.80
CA SER A 54 -2.72 -17.17 6.13
C SER A 54 -3.50 -18.25 6.86
N GLN A 55 -2.82 -19.29 7.35
CA GLN A 55 -3.44 -20.36 8.12
C GLN A 55 -3.98 -19.86 9.47
N LEU A 56 -3.18 -19.05 10.17
CA LEU A 56 -3.62 -18.42 11.42
C LEU A 56 -4.86 -17.54 11.20
N LEU A 57 -4.91 -16.77 10.11
CA LEU A 57 -6.07 -15.94 9.76
C LEU A 57 -7.31 -16.79 9.45
N ILE A 58 -7.17 -17.85 8.66
CA ILE A 58 -8.30 -18.75 8.32
C ILE A 58 -8.83 -19.43 9.59
N VAL A 59 -7.95 -20.00 10.42
CA VAL A 59 -8.36 -20.67 11.67
C VAL A 59 -9.00 -19.68 12.64
N SER A 60 -8.43 -18.49 12.80
CA SER A 60 -8.99 -17.45 13.68
C SER A 60 -10.38 -17.01 13.20
N MET A 61 -10.55 -16.79 11.89
CA MET A 61 -11.85 -16.43 11.32
C MET A 61 -12.86 -17.57 11.45
N ALA A 62 -12.43 -18.82 11.24
CA ALA A 62 -13.28 -19.98 11.45
C ALA A 62 -13.74 -20.10 12.91
N ALA A 63 -12.83 -19.88 13.86
CA ALA A 63 -13.14 -19.87 15.29
C ALA A 63 -14.13 -18.77 15.69
N LEU A 64 -14.06 -17.59 15.04
CA LEU A 64 -15.03 -16.51 15.23
C LEU A 64 -16.40 -16.82 14.61
N LEU A 65 -16.43 -17.44 13.44
CA LEU A 65 -17.67 -17.80 12.73
C LEU A 65 -18.39 -19.00 13.37
N TYR A 66 -17.63 -19.92 13.96
CA TYR A 66 -18.16 -21.17 14.52
C TYR A 66 -19.30 -20.98 15.55
N PRO A 67 -19.15 -20.14 16.60
CA PRO A 67 -20.23 -19.88 17.55
C PRO A 67 -21.38 -19.08 16.94
N VAL A 68 -21.10 -18.20 15.97
CA VAL A 68 -22.13 -17.39 15.27
C VAL A 68 -23.06 -18.27 14.44
N LEU A 69 -22.55 -19.39 13.93
CA LEU A 69 -23.32 -20.38 13.18
C LEU A 69 -24.03 -21.40 14.10
N PHE A 70 -24.18 -21.07 15.39
CA PHE A 70 -24.87 -21.87 16.42
C PHE A 70 -24.43 -23.34 16.46
N PHE A 71 -23.16 -23.61 16.12
CA PHE A 71 -22.60 -24.97 16.09
C PHE A 71 -23.33 -25.94 15.14
N GLN A 72 -24.15 -25.43 14.21
CA GLN A 72 -24.95 -26.26 13.30
C GLN A 72 -24.09 -26.93 12.21
N LEU A 73 -22.96 -26.33 11.86
CA LEU A 73 -22.00 -26.86 10.90
C LEU A 73 -20.83 -27.53 11.63
N ARG A 74 -20.17 -28.49 10.98
CA ARG A 74 -18.90 -29.04 11.47
C ARG A 74 -17.81 -27.96 11.34
N PHE A 75 -16.87 -27.91 12.27
CA PHE A 75 -15.78 -26.93 12.24
C PHE A 75 -15.02 -26.91 10.90
N ILE A 76 -14.80 -28.07 10.28
CA ILE A 76 -14.16 -28.19 8.96
C ILE A 76 -14.93 -27.47 7.84
N GLN A 77 -16.26 -27.42 7.92
CA GLN A 77 -17.09 -26.69 6.95
C GLN A 77 -16.96 -25.18 7.15
N VAL A 78 -16.92 -24.73 8.41
CA VAL A 78 -16.70 -23.31 8.76
C VAL A 78 -15.29 -22.86 8.37
N TYR A 79 -14.30 -23.73 8.55
CA TYR A 79 -12.94 -23.53 8.04
C TYR A 79 -12.93 -23.37 6.51
N GLY A 80 -13.63 -24.24 5.78
CA GLY A 80 -13.78 -24.12 4.32
C GLY A 80 -14.42 -22.79 3.90
N LEU A 81 -15.44 -22.33 4.62
CA LEU A 81 -16.07 -21.03 4.38
C LEU A 81 -15.10 -19.87 4.65
N ALA A 82 -14.29 -19.96 5.71
CA ALA A 82 -13.29 -18.96 6.02
C ALA A 82 -12.20 -18.89 4.94
N ALA A 83 -11.75 -20.03 4.43
CA ALA A 83 -10.82 -20.11 3.31
C ALA A 83 -11.41 -19.50 2.02
N LEU A 84 -12.69 -19.77 1.73
CA LEU A 84 -13.40 -19.17 0.60
C LEU A 84 -13.46 -17.63 0.71
N PHE A 85 -13.74 -17.11 1.89
CA PHE A 85 -13.75 -15.66 2.14
C PHE A 85 -12.36 -15.03 1.91
N MET A 86 -11.30 -15.68 2.39
CA MET A 86 -9.92 -15.25 2.12
C MET A 86 -9.63 -15.21 0.60
N ALA A 87 -10.02 -16.26 -0.13
CA ALA A 87 -9.86 -16.30 -1.58
C ALA A 87 -10.63 -15.16 -2.27
N ALA A 88 -11.88 -14.91 -1.87
CA ALA A 88 -12.69 -13.81 -2.39
C ALA A 88 -12.06 -12.43 -2.10
N ALA A 89 -11.44 -12.24 -0.94
CA ALA A 89 -10.71 -11.02 -0.60
C ALA A 89 -9.51 -10.79 -1.54
N VAL A 90 -8.73 -11.83 -1.82
CA VAL A 90 -7.62 -11.78 -2.78
C VAL A 90 -8.13 -11.49 -4.19
N MET A 91 -9.21 -12.13 -4.64
CA MET A 91 -9.78 -11.90 -5.97
C MET A 91 -10.30 -10.46 -6.12
N THR A 92 -10.94 -9.91 -5.10
CA THR A 92 -11.40 -8.51 -5.10
C THR A 92 -10.23 -7.54 -5.17
N TRP A 93 -9.14 -7.84 -4.45
CA TRP A 93 -7.91 -7.06 -4.52
C TRP A 93 -7.25 -7.09 -5.91
N LEU A 94 -7.18 -8.28 -6.53
CA LEU A 94 -6.69 -8.43 -7.89
C LEU A 94 -7.52 -7.63 -8.91
N PHE A 95 -8.85 -7.69 -8.78
CA PHE A 95 -9.76 -6.94 -9.63
C PHE A 95 -9.51 -5.44 -9.51
N MET A 96 -9.44 -4.91 -8.28
CA MET A 96 -9.23 -3.47 -8.06
C MET A 96 -7.87 -2.99 -8.61
N ASN A 97 -6.80 -3.77 -8.44
CA ASN A 97 -5.50 -3.44 -9.02
C ASN A 97 -5.55 -3.42 -10.55
N ARG A 98 -6.21 -4.42 -11.15
CA ARG A 98 -6.37 -4.50 -12.60
C ARG A 98 -7.16 -3.32 -13.16
N SER A 99 -8.23 -2.91 -12.48
CA SER A 99 -9.03 -1.75 -12.92
C SER A 99 -8.19 -0.48 -13.00
N VAL A 100 -7.33 -0.22 -12.01
CA VAL A 100 -6.45 0.96 -12.03
C VAL A 100 -5.39 0.86 -13.11
N HIS A 101 -4.78 -0.32 -13.32
CA HIS A 101 -3.79 -0.49 -14.40
C HIS A 101 -4.39 -0.37 -15.80
N GLN A 102 -5.62 -0.82 -16.00
CA GLN A 102 -6.33 -0.67 -17.27
C GLN A 102 -6.64 0.80 -17.59
N GLN A 103 -6.79 1.64 -16.56
CA GLN A 103 -7.13 3.06 -16.74
C GLN A 103 -5.88 3.94 -16.91
N ALA A 104 -4.80 3.64 -16.19
CA ALA A 104 -3.69 4.56 -16.02
C ALA A 104 -2.47 4.33 -16.94
N ASP A 105 -2.43 3.22 -17.69
CA ASP A 105 -1.35 2.85 -18.63
C ASP A 105 0.07 3.22 -18.16
N PHE A 106 0.41 2.82 -16.93
CA PHE A 106 1.73 3.11 -16.35
C PHE A 106 2.83 2.48 -17.21
N GLN A 107 3.91 3.19 -17.45
CA GLN A 107 5.05 2.75 -18.24
C GLN A 107 6.05 1.96 -17.38
N LEU A 108 6.42 2.49 -16.22
CA LEU A 108 7.51 2.00 -15.37
C LEU A 108 7.01 1.23 -14.15
N VAL A 109 5.97 1.76 -13.49
CA VAL A 109 5.52 1.24 -12.20
C VAL A 109 4.25 0.39 -12.30
N LYS A 110 4.07 -0.46 -11.30
CA LYS A 110 2.85 -1.19 -11.03
C LYS A 110 2.39 -0.80 -9.63
N LEU A 111 1.25 -0.13 -9.56
CA LEU A 111 0.60 0.19 -8.29
C LEU A 111 -0.18 -1.00 -7.75
N GLN A 112 -0.05 -1.29 -6.47
CA GLN A 112 -0.85 -2.30 -5.78
C GLN A 112 -1.61 -1.63 -4.65
N PHE A 113 -2.92 -1.81 -4.61
CA PHE A 113 -3.72 -1.26 -3.53
C PHE A 113 -3.22 -1.78 -2.20
N SER A 114 -3.08 -0.86 -1.26
CA SER A 114 -2.59 -1.15 0.07
C SER A 114 -3.33 -0.35 1.12
N THR A 115 -2.84 -0.42 2.35
CA THR A 115 -3.46 0.18 3.52
C THR A 115 -2.48 1.07 4.26
N ARG A 116 -3.02 1.99 5.04
CA ARG A 116 -2.25 2.76 6.01
C ARG A 116 -1.50 1.83 6.97
N THR A 117 -2.13 0.74 7.39
CA THR A 117 -1.52 -0.25 8.29
C THR A 117 -0.27 -0.86 7.67
N ALA A 118 -0.30 -1.21 6.38
CA ALA A 118 0.89 -1.69 5.68
C ALA A 118 2.00 -0.64 5.68
N LEU A 119 1.68 0.60 5.28
CA LEU A 119 2.64 1.71 5.27
C LEU A 119 3.31 1.92 6.64
N LEU A 120 2.52 2.05 7.71
CA LEU A 120 3.04 2.30 9.05
C LEU A 120 3.89 1.13 9.54
N SER A 121 3.41 -0.09 9.32
CA SER A 121 4.11 -1.27 9.82
C SER A 121 5.39 -1.55 9.03
N LEU A 122 5.41 -1.28 7.72
CA LEU A 122 6.64 -1.31 6.93
C LEU A 122 7.60 -0.18 7.32
N GLY A 123 7.11 1.02 7.63
CA GLY A 123 7.94 2.10 8.18
C GLY A 123 8.62 1.69 9.49
N LEU A 124 7.90 1.02 10.39
CA LEU A 124 8.47 0.46 11.62
C LEU A 124 9.46 -0.67 11.34
N LEU A 125 9.07 -1.66 10.53
CA LEU A 125 9.89 -2.83 10.23
C LEU A 125 11.19 -2.44 9.51
N LEU A 126 11.11 -1.55 8.53
CA LEU A 126 12.22 -1.22 7.65
C LEU A 126 13.01 -0.01 8.11
N CYS A 127 12.40 0.97 8.78
CA CYS A 127 13.06 2.25 9.10
C CYS A 127 13.09 2.53 10.61
N HIS A 128 12.43 1.71 11.44
CA HIS A 128 12.22 1.95 12.87
C HIS A 128 11.62 3.35 13.16
N ARG A 129 10.86 3.90 12.20
CA ARG A 129 10.31 5.26 12.27
C ARG A 129 8.93 5.31 11.63
N LEU A 130 8.08 6.16 12.19
CA LEU A 130 6.78 6.51 11.63
C LEU A 130 6.86 7.93 11.07
N THR A 131 6.46 8.10 9.81
CA THR A 131 6.36 9.43 9.21
C THR A 131 4.96 9.98 9.46
N PRO A 132 4.82 11.16 10.08
CA PRO A 132 3.53 11.83 10.14
C PRO A 132 3.12 12.22 8.71
N LEU A 133 1.93 11.79 8.30
CA LEU A 133 1.38 12.08 6.98
C LEU A 133 0.01 12.72 7.13
N PRO A 134 -0.30 13.79 6.38
CA PRO A 134 -1.65 14.32 6.33
C PRO A 134 -2.55 13.28 5.66
N VAL A 135 -3.46 12.68 6.42
CA VAL A 135 -4.40 11.67 5.93
C VAL A 135 -5.81 12.21 6.11
N SER A 136 -6.61 12.17 5.05
CA SER A 136 -8.03 12.45 5.11
C SER A 136 -8.84 11.14 5.01
N PRO A 137 -10.15 11.15 5.33
CA PRO A 137 -11.00 9.97 5.20
C PRO A 137 -11.10 9.39 3.77
N SER A 138 -10.74 10.16 2.74
CA SER A 138 -10.72 9.70 1.35
C SER A 138 -9.35 9.24 0.86
N THR A 139 -8.29 9.39 1.68
CA THR A 139 -6.93 9.06 1.28
C THR A 139 -6.79 7.57 0.99
N THR A 140 -6.26 7.25 -0.20
CA THR A 140 -5.95 5.86 -0.58
C THR A 140 -4.46 5.58 -0.50
N PHE A 141 -4.10 4.32 -0.28
CA PHE A 141 -2.72 3.90 -0.09
C PHE A 141 -2.35 2.89 -1.17
N TRP A 142 -1.19 3.08 -1.79
CA TRP A 142 -0.74 2.24 -2.90
C TRP A 142 0.74 1.92 -2.74
N ASP A 143 1.04 0.63 -2.81
CA ASP A 143 2.41 0.12 -2.83
C ASP A 143 2.94 0.14 -4.27
N VAL A 144 4.13 0.69 -4.47
CA VAL A 144 4.74 0.96 -5.76
C VAL A 144 5.80 -0.09 -6.04
N HIS A 145 5.60 -0.83 -7.12
CA HIS A 145 6.57 -1.80 -7.62
C HIS A 145 7.07 -1.39 -8.98
N LEU A 146 8.34 -1.62 -9.27
CA LEU A 146 8.83 -1.58 -10.65
C LEU A 146 8.27 -2.77 -11.42
N LYS A 147 7.90 -2.58 -12.68
CA LYS A 147 7.50 -3.72 -13.51
C LYS A 147 8.65 -4.74 -13.58
N PRO A 148 8.40 -6.04 -13.37
CA PRO A 148 9.45 -7.06 -13.36
C PRO A 148 10.27 -7.11 -14.66
N SER A 149 9.64 -6.87 -15.81
CA SER A 149 10.32 -6.81 -17.12
C SER A 149 11.34 -5.67 -17.23
N LEU A 150 11.16 -4.59 -16.44
CA LEU A 150 12.05 -3.44 -16.42
C LEU A 150 13.10 -3.56 -15.32
N ALA A 151 12.77 -4.17 -14.18
CA ALA A 151 13.63 -4.24 -13.01
C ALA A 151 15.03 -4.83 -13.33
N GLY A 152 15.11 -5.86 -14.19
CA GLY A 152 16.37 -6.45 -14.64
C GLY A 152 17.09 -5.67 -15.75
N ASN A 153 16.39 -4.79 -16.47
CA ASN A 153 16.88 -4.07 -17.65
C ASN A 153 17.03 -2.55 -17.43
N LEU A 154 16.89 -2.05 -16.20
CA LEU A 154 17.02 -0.62 -15.89
C LEU A 154 18.34 0.00 -16.36
N ARG A 155 19.40 -0.81 -16.56
CA ARG A 155 20.70 -0.34 -17.08
C ARG A 155 20.66 0.06 -18.56
N THR A 156 19.73 -0.49 -19.34
CA THR A 156 19.62 -0.21 -20.77
C THR A 156 18.77 1.03 -21.07
N ILE A 157 18.10 1.58 -20.06
CA ILE A 157 17.23 2.75 -20.17
C ILE A 157 18.03 3.99 -19.78
N SER A 158 18.01 5.01 -20.64
CA SER A 158 18.73 6.25 -20.34
C SER A 158 18.09 6.99 -19.17
N ARG A 159 18.87 7.81 -18.44
CA ARG A 159 18.33 8.64 -17.34
C ARG A 159 17.21 9.58 -17.79
N ARG A 160 17.26 10.04 -19.04
CA ARG A 160 16.27 10.94 -19.63
C ARG A 160 14.94 10.22 -19.88
N GLU A 161 15.00 9.02 -20.47
CA GLU A 161 13.82 8.17 -20.66
C GLU A 161 13.22 7.75 -19.32
N LEU A 162 14.06 7.39 -18.34
CA LEU A 162 13.62 7.07 -16.98
C LEU A 162 12.89 8.25 -16.32
N GLY A 163 13.43 9.46 -16.43
CA GLY A 163 12.78 10.66 -15.93
C GLY A 163 11.45 10.96 -16.61
N ALA A 164 11.37 10.77 -17.94
CA ALA A 164 10.13 10.94 -18.70
C ALA A 164 9.07 9.91 -18.31
N ALA A 165 9.45 8.64 -18.16
CA ALA A 165 8.55 7.57 -17.74
C ALA A 165 8.03 7.78 -16.31
N VAL A 166 8.90 8.18 -15.37
CA VAL A 166 8.48 8.51 -13.99
C VAL A 166 7.53 9.70 -13.99
N ARG A 167 7.80 10.73 -14.80
CA ARG A 167 6.91 11.89 -14.92
C ARG A 167 5.55 11.50 -15.49
N HIS A 168 5.53 10.70 -16.54
CA HIS A 168 4.30 10.17 -17.13
C HIS A 168 3.49 9.39 -16.08
N ASP A 169 4.11 8.43 -15.40
CA ASP A 169 3.43 7.60 -14.41
C ASP A 169 2.91 8.39 -13.22
N TYR A 170 3.67 9.40 -12.78
CA TYR A 170 3.22 10.30 -11.73
C TYR A 170 1.99 11.11 -12.15
N GLN A 171 1.99 11.66 -13.37
CA GLN A 171 0.85 12.40 -13.92
C GLN A 171 -0.40 11.50 -14.05
N GLN A 172 -0.23 10.27 -14.52
CA GLN A 172 -1.31 9.29 -14.61
C GLN A 172 -1.85 8.91 -13.24
N ALA A 173 -0.96 8.71 -12.26
CA ALA A 173 -1.35 8.42 -10.88
C ALA A 173 -2.13 9.59 -10.26
N GLN A 174 -1.68 10.83 -10.49
CA GLN A 174 -2.36 12.02 -10.00
C GLN A 174 -3.76 12.19 -10.62
N ALA A 175 -3.91 11.89 -11.91
CA ALA A 175 -5.20 11.95 -12.61
C ALA A 175 -6.16 10.83 -12.16
N SER A 176 -5.65 9.61 -11.98
CA SER A 176 -6.47 8.43 -11.70
C SER A 176 -6.76 8.22 -10.21
N LEU A 177 -5.91 8.73 -9.32
CA LEU A 177 -5.96 8.50 -7.88
C LEU A 177 -5.93 9.83 -7.11
N PRO A 178 -7.05 10.60 -7.12
CA PRO A 178 -7.12 11.84 -6.37
C PRO A 178 -6.97 11.55 -4.87
N ASN A 179 -6.05 12.26 -4.21
CA ASN A 179 -5.73 12.09 -2.79
C ASN A 179 -5.23 10.68 -2.44
N ALA A 180 -4.07 10.31 -2.98
CA ALA A 180 -3.41 9.04 -2.70
C ALA A 180 -2.02 9.23 -2.12
N ILE A 181 -1.61 8.28 -1.30
CA ILE A 181 -0.24 8.12 -0.81
C ILE A 181 0.34 6.90 -1.51
N LEU A 182 1.40 7.13 -2.27
CA LEU A 182 2.20 6.08 -2.87
C LEU A 182 3.37 5.78 -1.93
N PHE A 183 3.70 4.51 -1.73
CA PHE A 183 4.88 4.14 -0.96
C PHE A 183 5.52 2.89 -1.52
N GLY A 184 6.76 2.61 -1.12
CA GLY A 184 7.45 1.41 -1.56
C GLY A 184 8.88 1.36 -1.06
N CYS A 185 9.54 0.22 -1.23
CA CYS A 185 10.93 0.02 -0.87
C CYS A 185 11.72 -0.40 -2.12
N SER A 186 12.85 0.26 -2.39
CA SER A 186 13.65 -0.08 -3.58
C SER A 186 15.16 0.20 -3.39
N PRO A 187 16.02 -0.50 -4.15
CA PRO A 187 17.46 -0.31 -4.09
C PRO A 187 17.94 0.95 -4.81
N GLY A 188 18.74 1.78 -4.12
CA GLY A 188 19.26 3.05 -4.62
C GLY A 188 18.24 4.18 -4.52
N SER A 189 18.71 5.43 -4.43
CA SER A 189 17.85 6.61 -4.23
C SER A 189 17.27 7.15 -5.54
N PHE A 190 15.94 7.27 -5.62
CA PHE A 190 15.25 7.93 -6.74
C PHE A 190 15.12 9.46 -6.61
N LYS A 191 15.72 10.09 -5.59
CA LYS A 191 15.56 11.52 -5.29
C LYS A 191 15.76 12.43 -6.51
N HIS A 192 16.84 12.22 -7.26
CA HIS A 192 17.15 13.03 -8.45
C HIS A 192 16.16 12.81 -9.59
N ILE A 193 15.65 11.58 -9.75
CA ILE A 193 14.69 11.24 -10.80
C ILE A 193 13.32 11.83 -10.48
N LEU A 194 12.89 11.78 -9.21
CA LEU A 194 11.66 12.42 -8.75
C LEU A 194 11.70 13.94 -8.93
N ARG A 195 12.81 14.59 -8.57
CA ARG A 195 13.01 16.03 -8.83
C ARG A 195 13.00 16.34 -10.33
N ALA A 196 13.67 15.54 -11.15
CA ALA A 196 13.67 15.71 -12.61
C ALA A 196 12.30 15.50 -13.25
N ALA A 197 11.46 14.66 -12.62
CA ALA A 197 10.06 14.47 -13.01
C ALA A 197 9.14 15.64 -12.60
N GLY A 198 9.65 16.62 -11.86
CA GLY A 198 8.94 17.84 -11.46
C GLY A 198 8.29 17.78 -10.07
N LEU A 199 8.61 16.78 -9.25
CA LEU A 199 8.09 16.69 -7.88
C LEU A 199 8.90 17.61 -6.95
N GLN A 200 8.18 18.34 -6.09
CA GLN A 200 8.77 19.14 -5.02
C GLN A 200 9.16 18.24 -3.84
N GLU A 201 10.17 18.65 -3.06
CA GLU A 201 10.59 17.89 -1.86
C GLU A 201 9.53 17.82 -0.77
N SER A 202 8.58 18.75 -0.75
CA SER A 202 7.41 18.68 0.13
C SER A 202 6.45 17.54 -0.22
N GLN A 203 6.55 16.99 -1.43
CA GLN A 203 5.64 15.95 -1.93
C GLN A 203 6.18 14.53 -1.71
N PHE A 204 7.44 14.37 -1.30
CA PHE A 204 8.02 13.06 -1.07
C PHE A 204 8.98 13.00 0.11
N HIS A 205 8.94 11.88 0.82
CA HIS A 205 9.86 11.53 1.88
C HIS A 205 10.63 10.27 1.50
N ILE A 206 11.94 10.29 1.74
CA ILE A 206 12.85 9.16 1.49
C ILE A 206 13.54 8.87 2.80
N MET A 207 13.48 7.63 3.25
CA MET A 207 14.09 7.16 4.49
C MET A 207 15.05 6.01 4.19
N ASP A 208 16.16 5.98 4.92
CA ASP A 208 17.07 4.85 4.91
C ASP A 208 16.42 3.65 5.59
N THR A 209 16.66 2.47 5.05
CA THR A 209 16.16 1.22 5.64
C THR A 209 17.26 0.49 6.43
N ILE A 210 16.86 -0.44 7.30
CA ILE A 210 17.74 -1.33 8.05
C ILE A 210 18.34 -2.45 7.19
N ILE A 211 17.95 -2.58 5.91
CA ILE A 211 18.39 -3.68 5.05
C ILE A 211 19.91 -3.55 4.80
N PRO A 212 20.71 -4.52 5.26
CA PRO A 212 22.16 -4.41 5.18
C PRO A 212 22.65 -4.54 3.74
N ILE A 213 23.58 -3.67 3.33
CA ILE A 213 24.14 -3.60 1.96
C ILE A 213 24.75 -4.93 1.51
N ARG A 214 25.29 -5.73 2.44
CA ARG A 214 25.90 -7.05 2.16
C ARG A 214 24.90 -8.09 1.67
N HIS A 215 23.63 -7.97 2.05
CA HIS A 215 22.54 -8.85 1.64
C HIS A 215 21.61 -8.19 0.62
N ALA A 216 21.89 -6.95 0.24
CA ALA A 216 21.12 -6.14 -0.69
C ALA A 216 21.63 -6.27 -2.15
N GLU A 217 21.93 -7.48 -2.59
CA GLU A 217 22.31 -7.74 -3.97
C GLU A 217 21.06 -7.99 -4.82
N ILE A 218 20.51 -6.92 -5.40
CA ILE A 218 19.44 -7.04 -6.40
C ILE A 218 20.06 -6.86 -7.78
N PHE A 219 19.88 -7.86 -8.66
CA PHE A 219 20.42 -7.87 -10.03
C PHE A 219 21.95 -7.65 -10.09
N GLY A 220 22.69 -8.25 -9.16
CA GLY A 220 24.15 -8.16 -9.10
C GLY A 220 24.69 -6.79 -8.67
N LEU A 221 23.86 -5.93 -8.08
CA LEU A 221 24.25 -4.61 -7.58
C LEU A 221 24.01 -4.52 -6.08
N LYS A 222 25.07 -4.24 -5.32
CA LYS A 222 24.96 -3.86 -3.91
C LYS A 222 24.55 -2.40 -3.81
N ARG A 223 23.33 -2.15 -3.37
CA ARG A 223 22.81 -0.78 -3.17
C ARG A 223 22.08 -0.67 -1.84
N PRO A 224 22.19 0.48 -1.15
CA PRO A 224 21.34 0.74 0.01
C PRO A 224 19.88 0.79 -0.44
N PHE A 225 18.99 0.25 0.38
CA PHE A 225 17.55 0.34 0.15
C PHE A 225 16.98 1.57 0.84
N TYR A 226 16.04 2.18 0.15
CA TYR A 226 15.30 3.33 0.65
C TYR A 226 13.80 3.02 0.67
N PHE A 227 13.14 3.54 1.69
CA PHE A 227 11.70 3.56 1.78
C PHE A 227 11.18 4.91 1.33
N TYR A 228 10.23 4.89 0.41
CA TYR A 228 9.69 6.07 -0.26
C TYR A 228 8.24 6.27 0.14
N ILE A 229 7.87 7.53 0.35
CA ILE A 229 6.49 7.95 0.55
C ILE A 229 6.27 9.17 -0.32
N ILE A 230 5.28 9.13 -1.21
CA ILE A 230 4.96 10.21 -2.15
C ILE A 230 3.48 10.56 -1.98
N SER A 231 3.20 11.84 -1.73
CA SER A 231 1.85 12.36 -1.60
C SER A 231 1.35 12.90 -2.95
N LEU A 232 0.22 12.38 -3.42
CA LEU A 232 -0.48 12.88 -4.62
C LEU A 232 -1.54 13.93 -4.28
N SER A 233 -1.62 14.37 -3.02
CA SER A 233 -2.55 15.42 -2.63
C SER A 233 -2.11 16.76 -3.24
N PRO A 234 -3.05 17.64 -3.66
CA PRO A 234 -2.69 19.01 -3.98
C PRO A 234 -2.04 19.67 -2.75
N PRO A 235 -1.08 20.58 -2.93
CA PRO A 235 -0.45 21.28 -1.82
C PRO A 235 -1.54 21.91 -0.96
N VAL A 236 -1.45 21.71 0.36
CA VAL A 236 -2.36 22.35 1.32
C VAL A 236 -2.04 23.84 1.33
N SER A 237 -2.69 24.60 0.46
CA SER A 237 -2.79 26.06 0.61
C SER A 237 -3.75 26.34 1.77
N GLY A 238 -3.24 26.52 2.98
CA GLY A 238 -4.10 26.78 4.14
C GLY A 238 -3.47 26.76 5.54
N LEU A 239 -2.16 26.96 5.68
CA LEU A 239 -1.52 27.22 6.99
C LEU A 239 -0.83 28.59 7.04
N GLU A 240 -1.34 29.56 6.29
CA GLU A 240 -1.09 30.99 6.51
C GLU A 240 -2.43 31.66 6.82
N GLY A 241 -2.55 32.27 8.00
CA GLY A 241 -3.62 33.23 8.28
C GLY A 241 -4.70 32.83 9.28
N GLN A 242 -4.35 32.31 10.46
CA GLN A 242 -5.15 32.56 11.67
C GLN A 242 -4.24 32.96 12.83
N SER A 243 -3.66 34.15 12.70
CA SER A 243 -3.26 34.97 13.84
C SER A 243 -3.86 36.34 13.63
N ARG A 244 -5.14 36.48 13.97
CA ARG A 244 -5.73 37.78 14.31
C ARG A 244 -6.31 37.64 15.70
N VAL A 245 -5.55 38.19 16.64
CA VAL A 245 -5.97 38.62 17.96
C VAL A 245 -7.29 39.39 17.83
N PRO A 246 -8.32 39.12 18.65
CA PRO A 246 -9.43 40.04 18.77
C PRO A 246 -8.95 41.24 19.60
N GLU A 247 -8.80 42.39 18.96
CA GLU A 247 -8.84 43.67 19.66
C GLU A 247 -10.31 44.07 19.91
N SER A 248 -10.54 44.49 21.15
CA SER A 248 -11.72 45.14 21.76
C SER A 248 -13.04 44.37 21.78
#